data_AF-A0AAD3DFX3-F1
#
_entry.id   AF-A0AAD3DFX3-F1
#
_cell.length_a   1.000
_cell.length_b   1.000
_cell.length_c   1.000
_cell.angle_alpha   90.00
_cell.angle_beta   90.00
_cell.angle_gamma   90.00
#
_symmetry.space_group_name_H-M   'P 1'
#
loop_
_entity.id
_entity.type
_entity.pdbx_description
1 polymer ?
#
loop_
_entity_poly.entity_id
_entity_poly.type
_entity_poly.pdbx_seq_one_letter_code
_entity_poly.pdbx_strand_id
1 'polypeptide(L)'
;MAKQGSALLKDAVDFYKKEKKKVALKAASSRAWLLALTVPEIEGWRTVDLEEPITLYVVGASVRGELVSLHDDQQLKYAIGRWTHSKHGACSWPPMYACFYGHQLRGQAMTAVSLPKKSKLQDAPKVLIQVEAKGKSYFQPQTGIWAVPSVRPTRLMPGAASPETAAEDVA
;
A
#
# COMPACT_ATOMS: atom_id res chain seq x y z
N MET A 1 3.14 -4.14 -69.74
CA MET A 1 3.25 -5.20 -68.72
C MET A 1 3.74 -4.70 -67.34
N ALA A 2 3.44 -3.45 -66.93
CA ALA A 2 3.95 -2.86 -65.68
C ALA A 2 2.97 -2.90 -64.47
N LYS A 3 1.72 -3.36 -64.67
CA LYS A 3 0.67 -3.30 -63.62
C LYS A 3 0.73 -4.43 -62.59
N GLN A 4 1.37 -5.57 -62.89
CA GLN A 4 1.44 -6.71 -61.96
C GLN A 4 2.42 -6.49 -60.80
N GLY A 5 3.53 -5.77 -61.00
CA GLY A 5 4.51 -5.52 -59.94
C GLY A 5 4.02 -4.62 -58.80
N SER A 6 3.09 -3.69 -59.10
CA SER A 6 2.54 -2.76 -58.09
C SER A 6 1.55 -3.44 -57.13
N ALA A 7 0.81 -4.45 -57.57
CA ALA A 7 -0.13 -5.18 -56.74
C ALA A 7 0.59 -6.04 -55.69
N LEU A 8 1.62 -6.78 -56.12
CA LEU A 8 2.42 -7.64 -55.24
C LEU A 8 3.13 -6.86 -54.12
N LEU A 9 3.61 -5.64 -54.43
CA LEU A 9 4.22 -4.75 -53.44
C LEU A 9 3.20 -4.25 -52.39
N LYS A 10 1.96 -3.97 -52.81
CA LYS A 10 0.90 -3.55 -51.88
C LYS A 10 0.50 -4.69 -50.95
N ASP A 11 0.34 -5.90 -51.49
CA ASP A 11 -0.02 -7.08 -50.71
C ASP A 11 1.06 -7.42 -49.66
N ALA A 12 2.35 -7.32 -50.04
CA ALA A 12 3.45 -7.54 -49.11
C ALA A 12 3.50 -6.49 -47.98
N VAL A 13 3.26 -5.22 -48.30
CA VAL A 13 3.22 -4.13 -47.31
C VAL A 13 2.05 -4.32 -46.33
N ASP A 14 0.88 -4.69 -46.84
CA ASP A 14 -0.31 -4.87 -46.01
C ASP A 14 -0.20 -6.14 -45.14
N PHE A 15 0.41 -7.20 -45.65
CA PHE A 15 0.80 -8.37 -44.86
C PHE A 15 1.73 -7.98 -43.70
N TYR A 16 2.80 -7.24 -43.99
CA TYR A 16 3.77 -6.84 -42.96
C TYR A 16 3.15 -5.94 -41.88
N LYS A 17 2.27 -5.00 -42.27
CA LYS A 17 1.51 -4.17 -41.32
C LYS A 17 0.61 -5.01 -40.41
N LYS A 18 -0.09 -6.00 -40.97
CA LYS A 18 -0.98 -6.89 -40.20
C LYS A 18 -0.19 -7.74 -39.22
N GLU A 19 0.96 -8.26 -39.64
CA GLU A 19 1.80 -9.10 -38.79
C GLU A 19 2.48 -8.31 -37.67
N LYS A 20 2.98 -7.10 -37.97
CA LYS A 20 3.51 -6.17 -36.96
C LYS A 20 2.45 -5.81 -35.91
N LYS A 21 1.19 -5.58 -36.30
CA LYS A 21 0.08 -5.35 -35.37
C LYS A 21 -0.19 -6.56 -34.48
N LYS A 22 -0.20 -7.78 -35.03
CA LYS A 22 -0.40 -9.00 -34.23
C LYS A 22 0.72 -9.21 -33.20
N VAL A 23 1.97 -9.01 -33.60
CA VAL A 23 3.12 -9.14 -32.69
C VAL A 23 3.04 -8.09 -31.57
N ALA A 24 2.71 -6.84 -31.90
CA ALA A 24 2.52 -5.78 -30.91
C ALA A 24 1.38 -6.10 -29.94
N LEU A 25 0.25 -6.61 -30.45
CA LEU A 25 -0.90 -7.02 -29.62
C LEU A 25 -0.51 -8.17 -28.68
N LYS A 26 0.18 -9.20 -29.20
CA LYS A 26 0.64 -10.33 -28.40
C LYS A 26 1.64 -9.89 -27.32
N ALA A 27 2.57 -8.99 -27.64
CA ALA A 27 3.51 -8.42 -26.68
C ALA A 27 2.79 -7.58 -25.61
N ALA A 28 1.78 -6.79 -25.99
CA ALA A 28 0.96 -6.03 -25.06
C ALA A 28 0.16 -6.94 -24.12
N SER A 29 -0.47 -8.00 -24.65
CA SER A 29 -1.18 -9.00 -23.85
C SER A 29 -0.25 -9.77 -22.91
N SER A 30 0.95 -10.17 -23.36
CA SER A 30 1.94 -10.81 -22.49
C SER A 30 2.44 -9.88 -21.38
N ARG A 31 2.63 -8.59 -21.68
CA ARG A 31 3.03 -7.59 -20.68
C ARG A 31 1.91 -7.33 -19.67
N ALA A 32 0.67 -7.22 -20.13
CA ALA A 32 -0.49 -7.08 -19.25
C ALA A 32 -0.67 -8.31 -18.34
N TRP A 33 -0.47 -9.52 -18.89
CA TRP A 33 -0.51 -10.76 -18.12
C TRP A 33 0.62 -10.84 -17.08
N LEU A 34 1.85 -10.48 -17.45
CA LEU A 34 2.97 -10.39 -16.50
C LEU A 34 2.70 -9.35 -15.40
N LEU A 35 2.12 -8.20 -15.75
CA LEU A 35 1.74 -7.18 -14.77
C LEU A 35 0.65 -7.68 -13.82
N ALA A 36 -0.36 -8.39 -14.33
CA ALA A 36 -1.43 -9.00 -13.54
C ALA A 36 -0.90 -10.10 -12.59
N LEU A 37 0.18 -10.80 -12.97
CA LEU A 37 0.86 -11.74 -12.07
C LEU A 37 1.74 -11.06 -11.02
N THR A 38 2.16 -9.81 -11.26
CA THR A 38 3.08 -9.09 -10.37
C THR A 38 2.39 -8.23 -9.32
N VAL A 39 1.10 -7.92 -9.50
CA VAL A 39 0.32 -7.05 -8.61
C VAL A 39 -0.79 -7.88 -7.97
N PRO A 40 -0.76 -8.14 -6.65
CA PRO A 40 -1.77 -8.95 -6.01
C PRO A 40 -3.13 -8.25 -6.05
N GLU A 41 -4.11 -8.89 -6.69
CA GLU A 41 -5.50 -8.45 -6.66
C GLU A 41 -6.15 -8.94 -5.36
N ILE A 42 -6.59 -7.99 -4.53
CA ILE A 42 -7.19 -8.27 -3.23
C ILE A 42 -8.54 -7.57 -3.19
N GLU A 43 -9.60 -8.32 -2.95
CA GLU A 43 -10.96 -7.81 -2.98
C GLU A 43 -11.14 -6.60 -2.04
N GLY A 44 -11.63 -5.49 -2.58
CA GLY A 44 -11.83 -4.24 -1.85
C GLY A 44 -10.58 -3.38 -1.64
N TRP A 45 -9.38 -3.86 -1.99
CA TRP A 45 -8.12 -3.12 -1.87
C TRP A 45 -7.59 -2.68 -3.23
N ARG A 46 -7.02 -1.48 -3.27
CA ARG A 46 -6.31 -0.93 -4.43
C ARG A 46 -4.82 -0.96 -4.16
N THR A 47 -4.06 -1.44 -5.13
CA THR A 47 -2.60 -1.39 -5.10
C THR A 47 -2.09 -0.02 -5.54
N VAL A 48 -1.23 0.59 -4.75
CA VAL A 48 -0.68 1.93 -4.98
C VAL A 48 0.82 1.90 -4.73
N ASP A 49 1.63 2.44 -5.64
CA ASP A 49 3.05 2.65 -5.39
C ASP A 49 3.27 4.09 -4.89
N LEU A 50 3.72 4.21 -3.64
CA LEU A 50 3.99 5.51 -3.01
C LEU A 50 5.46 5.89 -3.28
N GLU A 51 5.68 6.58 -4.39
CA GLU A 51 7.01 7.11 -4.76
C GLU A 51 7.49 8.17 -3.76
N GLU A 52 6.58 9.04 -3.32
CA GLU A 52 6.81 10.04 -2.28
C GLU A 52 6.21 9.59 -0.93
N PRO A 53 6.90 9.84 0.20
CA PRO A 53 6.36 9.51 1.50
C PRO A 53 5.08 10.30 1.81
N ILE A 54 4.04 9.61 2.25
CA ILE A 54 2.81 10.22 2.76
C ILE A 54 2.77 10.18 4.28
N THR A 55 2.05 11.11 4.90
CA THR A 55 1.80 11.08 6.33
C THR A 55 0.61 10.17 6.64
N LEU A 56 0.81 9.24 7.57
CA LEU A 56 -0.23 8.40 8.14
C LEU A 56 -0.20 8.50 9.67
N TYR A 57 -1.31 8.12 10.27
CA TYR A 57 -1.50 7.96 11.69
C TYR A 57 -1.72 6.48 11.98
N VAL A 58 -0.88 5.93 12.84
CA VAL A 58 -0.87 4.53 13.24
C VAL A 58 -1.03 4.46 14.75
N VAL A 59 -1.79 3.47 15.24
CA VAL A 59 -1.90 3.23 16.68
C VAL A 59 -1.00 2.06 17.06
N GLY A 60 -0.10 2.31 18.01
CA GLY A 60 0.77 1.31 18.62
C GLY A 60 0.42 1.08 20.08
N ALA A 61 1.02 0.05 20.67
CA ALA A 61 1.05 -0.16 22.12
C ALA A 61 2.39 0.26 22.70
N SER A 62 2.39 0.86 23.88
CA SER A 62 3.61 1.06 24.68
C SER A 62 3.81 -0.11 25.63
N VAL A 63 4.88 -0.88 25.45
CA VAL A 63 5.21 -2.04 26.28
C VAL A 63 6.62 -1.87 26.80
N ARG A 64 6.80 -1.72 28.12
CA ARG A 64 8.11 -1.54 28.78
C ARG A 64 8.95 -0.40 28.18
N GLY A 65 8.30 0.68 27.75
CA GLY A 65 8.96 1.85 27.13
C GLY A 65 9.23 1.71 25.63
N GLU A 66 8.84 0.59 25.01
CA GLU A 66 8.96 0.38 23.57
C GLU A 66 7.60 0.53 22.88
N LEU A 67 7.61 1.04 21.64
CA LEU A 67 6.41 1.15 20.81
C LEU A 67 6.30 -0.10 19.94
N VAL A 68 5.16 -0.78 20.00
CA VAL A 68 4.92 -2.06 19.32
C VAL A 68 3.67 -1.95 18.45
N SER A 69 3.69 -2.55 17.26
CA SER A 69 2.53 -2.63 16.39
C SER A 69 1.40 -3.48 16.98
N LEU A 70 0.16 -3.03 16.81
CA LEU A 70 -1.03 -3.76 17.27
C LEU A 70 -1.44 -4.92 16.38
N HIS A 71 -1.05 -4.87 15.10
CA HIS A 71 -1.54 -5.75 14.03
C HIS A 71 -0.57 -6.85 13.63
N ASP A 72 0.62 -6.91 14.26
CA ASP A 72 1.63 -7.88 13.92
C ASP A 72 1.82 -8.91 15.03
N ASP A 73 1.61 -10.18 14.68
CA ASP A 73 1.90 -11.34 15.55
C ASP A 73 3.38 -11.42 15.94
N GLN A 74 4.28 -10.80 15.16
CA GLN A 74 5.73 -10.78 15.39
C GLN A 74 6.20 -9.63 16.28
N GLN A 75 5.31 -8.82 16.85
CA GLN A 75 5.64 -7.71 17.75
C GLN A 75 6.63 -6.71 17.13
N LEU A 76 6.38 -6.28 15.90
CA LEU A 76 7.21 -5.26 15.25
C LEU A 76 7.34 -4.00 16.11
N LYS A 77 8.59 -3.63 16.42
CA LYS A 77 8.93 -2.47 17.22
C LYS A 77 9.11 -1.24 16.32
N TYR A 78 8.50 -0.14 16.72
CA TYR A 78 8.71 1.16 16.12
C TYR A 78 9.88 1.88 16.81
N ALA A 79 10.80 2.42 16.01
CA ALA A 79 11.85 3.31 16.47
C ALA A 79 11.62 4.71 15.89
N ILE A 80 11.50 5.72 16.75
CA ILE A 80 11.29 7.11 16.32
C ILE A 80 12.47 7.57 15.43
N GLY A 81 12.13 8.20 14.32
CA GLY A 81 13.07 8.72 13.32
C GLY A 81 13.69 7.66 12.40
N ARG A 82 13.42 6.37 12.59
CA ARG A 82 14.01 5.29 11.77
C ARG A 82 12.98 4.63 10.88
N TRP A 83 13.38 4.35 9.63
CA TRP A 83 12.59 3.52 8.74
C TRP A 83 12.54 2.09 9.26
N THR A 84 11.32 1.58 9.34
CA THR A 84 11.00 0.21 9.72
C THR A 84 10.32 -0.43 8.53
N HIS A 85 10.78 -1.61 8.14
CA HIS A 85 10.33 -2.29 6.93
C HIS A 85 9.68 -3.62 7.30
N SER A 86 8.57 -3.92 6.63
CA SER A 86 7.93 -5.22 6.69
C SER A 86 8.66 -6.25 5.83
N LYS A 87 8.22 -7.50 5.93
CA LYS A 87 8.65 -8.56 5.02
C LYS A 87 8.23 -8.24 3.60
N HIS A 88 9.12 -8.51 2.65
CA HIS A 88 8.83 -8.39 1.22
C HIS A 88 8.35 -9.74 0.69
N GLY A 89 7.32 -9.72 -0.15
CA GLY A 89 6.81 -10.89 -0.88
C GLY A 89 7.27 -10.89 -2.34
N ALA A 90 6.50 -11.58 -3.18
CA ALA A 90 6.76 -11.67 -4.61
C ALA A 90 6.72 -10.29 -5.28
N CYS A 91 7.60 -10.05 -6.26
CA CYS A 91 7.65 -8.80 -7.03
C CYS A 91 7.79 -7.53 -6.16
N SER A 92 8.41 -7.67 -4.99
CA SER A 92 8.59 -6.63 -3.97
C SER A 92 7.30 -6.12 -3.33
N TRP A 93 6.15 -6.77 -3.57
CA TRP A 93 4.91 -6.47 -2.85
C TRP A 93 4.93 -7.14 -1.48
N PRO A 94 4.70 -6.42 -0.38
CA PRO A 94 4.58 -7.04 0.93
C PRO A 94 3.27 -7.88 0.98
N PRO A 95 3.28 -9.04 1.65
CA PRO A 95 2.02 -9.70 1.96
C PRO A 95 1.23 -8.85 2.99
N MET A 96 -0.09 -8.78 2.85
CA MET A 96 -0.96 -7.94 3.68
C MET A 96 -0.74 -8.14 5.19
N TYR A 97 -0.59 -9.38 5.65
CA TYR A 97 -0.39 -9.68 7.07
C TYR A 97 0.92 -9.11 7.64
N ALA A 98 1.88 -8.73 6.79
CA ALA A 98 3.14 -8.13 7.23
C ALA A 98 3.12 -6.60 7.16
N CYS A 99 2.13 -5.99 6.51
CA CYS A 99 2.04 -4.55 6.36
C CYS A 99 1.75 -3.82 7.69
N PHE A 100 2.16 -2.56 7.75
CA PHE A 100 1.72 -1.62 8.76
C PHE A 100 0.38 -1.02 8.35
N TYR A 101 -0.55 -0.92 9.29
CA TYR A 101 -1.89 -0.39 9.04
C TYR A 101 -2.03 1.01 9.62
N GLY A 102 -2.55 1.96 8.84
CA GLY A 102 -2.74 3.35 9.28
C GLY A 102 -3.78 4.12 8.46
N HIS A 103 -4.13 5.31 8.93
CA HIS A 103 -5.09 6.21 8.27
C HIS A 103 -4.44 7.58 8.01
N GLN A 104 -4.89 8.29 6.97
CA GLN A 104 -4.44 9.68 6.74
C GLN A 104 -5.05 10.66 7.74
N LEU A 105 -6.22 10.34 8.30
CA LEU A 105 -6.91 11.20 9.27
C LEU A 105 -6.70 10.69 10.69
N ARG A 106 -6.29 11.59 11.59
CA ARG A 106 -6.10 11.32 13.02
C ARG A 106 -7.35 10.72 13.68
N GLY A 107 -8.51 11.32 13.44
CA GLY A 107 -9.77 10.85 14.01
C GLY A 107 -10.11 9.41 13.61
N GLN A 108 -9.86 9.05 12.34
CA GLN A 108 -10.08 7.69 11.84
C GLN A 108 -9.11 6.68 12.47
N ALA A 109 -7.83 7.03 12.61
CA ALA A 109 -6.87 6.15 13.26
C ALA A 109 -7.27 5.82 14.71
N MET A 110 -7.86 6.77 15.42
CA MET A 110 -8.32 6.58 16.80
C MET A 110 -9.62 5.77 16.90
N THR A 111 -10.56 5.93 15.98
CA THR A 111 -11.82 5.16 15.97
C THR A 111 -11.64 3.75 15.40
N ALA A 112 -10.70 3.57 14.48
CA ALA A 112 -10.40 2.28 13.85
C ALA A 112 -9.61 1.32 14.74
N VAL A 113 -9.29 1.69 16.00
CA VAL A 113 -8.65 0.80 16.99
C VAL A 113 -9.63 -0.27 17.47
N SER A 114 -10.11 -1.10 16.54
CA SER A 114 -10.72 -2.37 16.86
C SER A 114 -9.57 -3.35 17.08
N LEU A 115 -9.09 -3.46 18.32
CA LEU A 115 -8.14 -4.50 18.67
C LEU A 115 -8.74 -5.85 18.31
N PRO A 116 -7.98 -6.77 17.69
CA PRO A 116 -8.42 -8.15 17.56
C PRO A 116 -8.85 -8.66 18.94
N LYS A 117 -10.07 -9.21 19.04
CA LYS A 117 -10.59 -9.78 20.30
C LYS A 117 -9.54 -10.79 20.81
N LYS A 118 -9.03 -10.58 22.05
CA LYS A 118 -7.95 -11.35 22.70
C LYS A 118 -6.50 -11.02 22.30
N SER A 119 -6.20 -9.85 21.75
CA SER A 119 -4.81 -9.43 21.56
C SER A 119 -4.06 -9.37 22.91
N LYS A 120 -2.83 -9.90 22.98
CA LYS A 120 -1.95 -9.80 24.17
C LYS A 120 -1.65 -8.35 24.57
N LEU A 121 -1.88 -7.42 23.65
CA LEU A 121 -1.66 -5.99 23.84
C LEU A 121 -2.94 -5.25 24.25
N GLN A 122 -4.01 -5.95 24.63
CA GLN A 122 -5.28 -5.33 25.00
C GLN A 122 -5.11 -4.31 26.14
N ASP A 123 -4.40 -4.69 27.20
CA ASP A 123 -4.22 -3.85 28.40
C ASP A 123 -3.05 -2.86 28.30
N ALA A 124 -2.21 -2.97 27.27
CA ALA A 124 -1.09 -2.06 27.09
C ALA A 124 -1.57 -0.64 26.71
N PRO A 125 -0.93 0.44 27.21
CA PRO A 125 -1.28 1.81 26.82
C PRO A 125 -1.22 2.00 25.30
N LYS A 126 -2.27 2.60 24.73
CA LYS A 126 -2.34 2.89 23.29
C LYS A 126 -1.77 4.26 23.01
N VAL A 127 -0.94 4.32 21.98
CA VAL A 127 -0.24 5.55 21.60
C VAL A 127 -0.51 5.80 20.12
N LEU A 128 -0.97 7.00 19.81
CA LEU A 128 -1.10 7.46 18.45
C LEU A 128 0.26 7.97 17.95
N ILE A 129 0.66 7.49 16.78
CA ILE A 129 1.97 7.76 16.20
C ILE A 129 1.74 8.36 14.82
N GLN A 130 2.30 9.53 14.57
CA GLN A 130 2.43 10.06 13.21
C GLN A 130 3.63 9.38 12.55
N VAL A 131 3.42 8.83 11.37
CA VAL A 131 4.44 8.14 10.59
C VAL A 131 4.47 8.69 9.18
N GLU A 132 5.63 8.67 8.57
CA GLU A 132 5.74 8.72 7.11
C GLU A 132 5.73 7.31 6.55
N ALA A 133 5.06 7.09 5.44
CA ALA A 133 4.94 5.79 4.79
C ALA A 133 5.28 5.86 3.31
N LYS A 134 5.93 4.81 2.78
CA LYS A 134 6.31 4.75 1.35
C LYS A 134 6.37 3.33 0.80
N GLY A 135 6.47 3.24 -0.52
CA GLY A 135 6.61 2.00 -1.29
C GLY A 135 5.29 1.37 -1.70
N LYS A 136 5.38 0.15 -2.23
CA LYS A 136 4.25 -0.63 -2.76
C LYS A 136 3.25 -0.99 -1.67
N SER A 137 2.10 -0.32 -1.69
CA SER A 137 1.13 -0.28 -0.61
C SER A 137 -0.27 -0.61 -1.08
N TYR A 138 -1.17 -0.87 -0.14
CA TYR A 138 -2.57 -1.13 -0.42
C TYR A 138 -3.44 -0.07 0.25
N PHE A 139 -4.48 0.36 -0.44
CA PHE A 139 -5.46 1.31 0.06
C PHE A 139 -6.85 0.73 -0.05
N GLN A 140 -7.64 0.78 1.02
CA GLN A 140 -9.03 0.35 1.02
C GLN A 140 -9.96 1.58 0.98
N PRO A 141 -10.61 1.89 -0.15
CA PRO A 141 -11.38 3.12 -0.31
C PRO A 141 -12.58 3.24 0.64
N GLN A 142 -13.19 2.12 1.04
CA GLN A 142 -14.41 2.10 1.86
C GLN A 142 -14.14 2.53 3.30
N THR A 143 -12.98 2.19 3.84
CA THR A 143 -12.59 2.44 5.24
C THR A 143 -11.52 3.52 5.36
N GLY A 144 -10.86 3.88 4.25
CA GLY A 144 -9.75 4.82 4.23
C GLY A 144 -8.47 4.29 4.87
N ILE A 145 -8.35 2.97 5.08
CA ILE A 145 -7.16 2.35 5.67
C ILE A 145 -6.08 2.13 4.62
N TRP A 146 -4.84 2.31 5.04
CA TRP A 146 -3.63 2.02 4.29
C TRP A 146 -2.91 0.84 4.90
N ALA A 147 -2.43 -0.08 4.07
CA ALA A 147 -1.50 -1.14 4.43
C ALA A 147 -0.18 -0.90 3.70
N VAL A 148 0.87 -0.53 4.44
CA VAL A 148 2.13 -0.03 3.87
C VAL A 148 3.32 -0.90 4.29
N PRO A 149 4.35 -1.08 3.43
CA PRO A 149 5.51 -1.92 3.77
C PRO A 149 6.53 -1.19 4.65
N SER A 150 6.64 0.12 4.53
CA SER A 150 7.71 0.88 5.14
C SER A 150 7.14 2.08 5.86
N VAL A 151 7.47 2.23 7.14
CA VAL A 151 7.06 3.37 7.95
C VAL A 151 8.25 3.97 8.70
N ARG A 152 8.24 5.29 8.84
CA ARG A 152 9.15 6.02 9.72
C ARG A 152 8.31 6.81 10.73
N PRO A 153 8.26 6.39 12.00
CA PRO A 153 7.63 7.19 13.03
C PRO A 153 8.33 8.54 13.16
N THR A 154 7.58 9.63 13.00
CA THR A 154 8.12 10.99 13.07
C THR A 154 7.79 11.66 14.39
N ARG A 155 6.60 11.40 14.94
CA ARG A 155 6.12 12.05 16.15
C ARG A 155 5.19 11.15 16.95
N LEU A 156 5.37 11.15 18.27
CA LEU A 156 4.35 10.67 19.19
C LEU A 156 3.29 11.75 19.37
N MET A 157 2.04 11.40 19.06
CA MET A 157 0.94 12.33 19.23
C MET A 157 0.53 12.31 20.70
N PRO A 158 0.29 13.48 21.32
CA PRO A 158 -0.34 13.52 22.63
C PRO A 158 -1.67 12.75 22.52
N GLY A 159 -1.86 11.79 23.44
CA GLY A 159 -3.12 11.07 23.52
C GLY A 159 -4.25 12.08 23.64
N ALA A 160 -5.38 11.80 23.00
CA ALA A 160 -6.63 12.45 23.40
C ALA A 160 -6.83 12.09 24.88
N ALA A 161 -6.41 12.99 25.77
CA ALA A 161 -6.81 12.94 27.15
C ALA A 161 -8.32 13.14 27.12
N SER A 162 -9.08 12.07 27.37
CA SER A 162 -10.54 12.07 27.42
C SER A 162 -11.25 12.34 26.08
N PRO A 163 -12.41 11.73 25.80
CA PRO A 163 -13.25 12.00 24.62
C PRO A 163 -13.81 13.44 24.50
N GLU A 164 -13.30 14.41 25.26
CA GLU A 164 -13.87 15.76 25.39
C GLU A 164 -13.29 16.80 24.42
N THR A 165 -12.26 16.47 23.63
CA THR A 165 -11.51 17.44 22.80
C THR A 165 -11.54 17.18 21.29
N ALA A 166 -12.48 16.37 20.78
CA ALA A 166 -12.55 16.01 19.36
C ALA A 166 -13.09 17.13 18.41
N ALA A 167 -13.20 18.37 18.87
CA ALA A 167 -13.84 19.45 18.10
C ALA A 167 -12.88 20.42 17.37
N GLU A 168 -11.57 20.34 17.59
CA GLU A 168 -10.61 21.24 16.95
C GLU A 168 -9.68 20.44 16.03
N ASP A 169 -10.09 20.25 14.77
CA ASP A 169 -9.15 20.05 13.64
C ASP A 169 -9.95 20.05 12.31
N VAL A 170 -10.77 21.10 12.11
CA VAL A 170 -11.27 21.51 10.79
C VAL A 170 -11.07 23.02 10.68
N ALA A 171 -9.91 23.41 10.16
CA ALA A 171 -9.63 24.74 9.62
C ALA A 171 -8.67 24.59 8.45
#